data_AF-A0A3M1AXQ1-F1
#
_entry.id   AF-A0A3M1AXQ1-F1
#
_cell.length_a   1.000
_cell.length_b   1.000
_cell.length_c   1.000
_cell.angle_alpha   90.00
_cell.angle_beta   90.00
_cell.angle_gamma   90.00
#
_symmetry.space_group_name_H-M   'P 1'
#
loop_
_entity.id
_entity.type
_entity.pdbx_description
1 polymer ?
#
loop_
_entity_poly.entity_id
_entity_poly.type
_entity_poly.pdbx_seq_one_letter_code
_entity_poly.pdbx_strand_id
1 'polypeptide(L)'
;ERRDIPLYAKNIILGVLGYLISPIDWLPDFTPLFGYTDDLGVMAFGLVTIACYINDEVRIKARKQLKNWFGELDLEQLAEVDARL
;
A
#
# COMPACT_ATOMS: atom_id res chain seq x y z
N GLU A 1 -17.30 -1.64 10.75
CA GLU A 1 -15.88 -1.33 11.05
C GLU A 1 -15.24 -2.55 11.71
N ARG A 2 -14.06 -3.00 11.24
CA ARG A 2 -13.34 -4.17 11.79
C ARG A 2 -12.65 -3.79 13.10
N ARG A 3 -13.14 -4.33 14.23
CA ARG A 3 -12.64 -4.06 15.59
C ARG A 3 -11.39 -4.88 15.95
N ASP A 4 -11.12 -5.91 15.16
CA ASP A 4 -9.99 -6.83 15.27
C ASP A 4 -8.69 -6.25 14.69
N ILE A 5 -8.76 -5.15 13.93
CA ILE A 5 -7.59 -4.43 13.44
C ILE A 5 -7.16 -3.40 14.50
N PRO A 6 -5.95 -3.51 15.06
CA PRO A 6 -5.48 -2.58 16.07
C PRO A 6 -5.24 -1.19 15.49
N LEU A 7 -5.34 -0.18 16.34
CA LEU A 7 -5.22 1.23 15.91
C LEU A 7 -3.86 1.53 15.27
N TYR A 8 -2.77 0.93 15.76
CA TYR A 8 -1.44 1.15 15.20
C TYR A 8 -1.36 0.72 13.73
N ALA A 9 -2.02 -0.37 13.33
CA ALA A 9 -2.01 -0.85 11.96
C ALA A 9 -2.70 0.17 11.02
N LYS A 10 -3.81 0.76 11.47
CA LYS A 10 -4.49 1.85 10.75
C LYS A 10 -3.57 3.07 10.61
N ASN A 11 -2.86 3.44 11.68
CA ASN A 11 -1.93 4.57 11.68
C ASN A 11 -0.73 4.33 10.75
N ILE A 12 -0.23 3.09 10.65
CA ILE A 12 0.84 2.73 9.71
C ILE A 12 0.38 2.93 8.27
N ILE A 13 -0.80 2.41 7.89
CA ILE A 13 -1.33 2.63 6.54
C ILE A 13 -1.49 4.13 6.26
N LEU A 14 -2.04 4.88 7.23
CA LEU A 14 -2.20 6.33 7.08
C LEU A 14 -0.85 7.04 6.92
N GLY A 15 0.18 6.63 7.66
CA GLY A 15 1.53 7.17 7.54
C GLY A 15 2.18 6.84 6.20
N VAL A 16 2.06 5.59 5.73
CA VAL A 16 2.59 5.14 4.42
C VAL A 16 1.91 5.86 3.26
N LEU A 17 0.58 5.97 3.29
CA LEU A 17 -0.16 6.74 2.27
C LEU A 17 0.12 8.23 2.38
N GLY A 18 0.27 8.74 3.60
CA GLY A 18 0.67 10.12 3.87
C GLY A 18 2.03 10.42 3.26
N TYR A 19 3.01 9.53 3.45
CA TYR A 19 4.35 9.59 2.85
C TYR A 19 4.27 9.60 1.32
N LEU A 20 3.59 8.62 0.71
CA LEU A 20 3.44 8.48 -0.75
C LEU A 20 2.81 9.70 -1.46
N ILE A 21 1.97 10.46 -0.74
CA ILE A 21 1.27 11.66 -1.26
C ILE A 21 1.91 12.95 -0.74
N SER A 22 2.88 12.85 0.18
CA SER A 22 3.44 13.98 0.90
C SER A 22 4.28 14.86 -0.03
N PRO A 23 4.08 16.19 -0.03
CA PRO A 23 5.02 17.11 -0.67
C PRO A 23 6.39 17.17 0.03
N ILE A 24 6.54 16.57 1.22
CA ILE A 24 7.82 16.41 1.92
C ILE A 24 8.68 15.34 1.24
N ASP A 25 8.08 14.44 0.47
CA ASP A 25 8.80 13.43 -0.33
C ASP A 25 9.60 14.07 -1.49
N TRP A 26 9.37 15.36 -1.80
CA TRP A 26 10.27 16.16 -2.65
C TRP A 26 11.58 16.56 -1.95
N LEU A 27 11.75 16.18 -0.68
CA LEU A 27 12.90 16.55 0.15
C LEU A 27 13.91 15.39 0.30
N PRO A 28 14.19 14.60 -0.74
CA PRO A 28 15.58 14.19 -0.94
C PRO A 28 16.03 14.18 -2.42
N ASP A 29 15.75 15.25 -3.17
CA ASP A 29 16.38 15.49 -4.49
C ASP A 29 17.91 15.79 -4.42
N PHE A 30 18.59 15.53 -3.29
CA PHE A 30 20.03 15.78 -3.13
C PHE A 30 20.94 14.56 -3.33
N THR A 31 20.38 13.36 -3.52
CA THR A 31 21.16 12.15 -3.87
C THR A 31 20.92 11.80 -5.33
N PRO A 32 21.77 12.28 -6.27
CA PRO A 32 21.61 12.01 -7.69
C PRO A 32 21.97 10.54 -7.94
N LEU A 33 21.02 9.61 -7.71
CA LEU A 33 20.97 8.24 -8.23
C LEU A 33 19.82 7.35 -7.64
N PHE A 34 19.17 7.69 -6.51
CA PHE A 34 18.43 6.69 -5.70
C PHE A 34 16.96 7.01 -5.31
N GLY A 35 16.35 8.10 -5.77
CA GLY A 35 15.07 8.63 -5.25
C GLY A 35 13.77 7.83 -5.49
N TYR A 36 13.83 6.54 -5.83
CA TYR A 36 12.66 5.64 -5.86
C TYR A 36 12.77 4.48 -4.86
N THR A 37 13.94 4.30 -4.26
CA THR A 37 14.25 3.12 -3.42
C THR A 37 13.66 3.26 -2.02
N ASP A 38 13.58 4.49 -1.53
CA ASP A 38 12.96 4.89 -0.27
C ASP A 38 11.45 4.68 -0.27
N ASP A 39 10.73 5.12 -1.31
CA ASP A 39 9.27 4.91 -1.43
C ASP A 39 8.90 3.43 -1.39
N LEU A 40 9.61 2.61 -2.18
CA LEU A 40 9.42 1.17 -2.21
C LEU A 40 9.75 0.54 -0.84
N GLY A 41 10.77 1.04 -0.15
CA GLY A 41 11.12 0.61 1.20
C GLY A 41 10.02 0.90 2.21
N VAL A 42 9.46 2.11 2.21
CA VAL A 42 8.38 2.53 3.12
C VAL A 42 7.10 1.76 2.84
N MET A 43 6.73 1.58 1.56
CA MET A 43 5.57 0.78 1.17
C MET A 43 5.72 -0.69 1.57
N ALA A 44 6.87 -1.30 1.26
CA ALA A 44 7.15 -2.69 1.61
C ALA A 44 7.14 -2.90 3.14
N PHE A 45 7.76 -1.99 3.89
CA PHE A 45 7.75 -2.03 5.36
C PHE A 45 6.33 -1.94 5.91
N GLY A 46 5.53 -0.98 5.44
CA GLY A 46 4.15 -0.82 5.84
C GLY A 46 3.33 -2.09 5.60
N LEU A 47 3.44 -2.63 4.38
CA LEU A 47 2.73 -3.81 3.94
C LEU A 47 3.08 -5.05 4.78
N VAL A 48 4.37 -5.31 5.00
CA VAL A 48 4.84 -6.42 5.85
C VAL A 48 4.35 -6.25 7.28
N THR A 49 4.38 -5.02 7.82
CA THR A 49 3.98 -4.76 9.21
C THR A 49 2.50 -5.04 9.46
N ILE A 50 1.65 -4.87 8.44
CA ILE A 50 0.21 -5.12 8.57
C ILE A 50 -0.26 -6.39 7.85
N ALA A 51 0.63 -7.18 7.26
CA ALA A 51 0.30 -8.30 6.37
C ALA A 51 -0.65 -9.30 7.03
N CYS A 52 -0.49 -9.56 8.33
CA CYS A 52 -1.36 -10.48 9.08
C CYS A 52 -2.83 -10.02 9.18
N TYR A 53 -3.14 -8.75 8.91
CA TYR A 53 -4.50 -8.22 8.89
C TYR A 53 -5.14 -8.24 7.49
N ILE A 54 -4.36 -8.54 6.44
CA ILE A 54 -4.81 -8.60 5.04
C ILE A 54 -5.40 -9.99 4.77
N ASN A 55 -6.72 -10.10 4.87
CA ASN A 55 -7.47 -11.32 4.59
C ASN A 55 -8.32 -11.17 3.31
N ASP A 56 -9.02 -12.25 2.93
CA ASP A 56 -9.87 -12.29 1.74
C ASP A 56 -10.92 -11.16 1.72
N GLU A 57 -11.50 -10.83 2.88
CA GLU A 57 -12.48 -9.74 2.97
C GLU A 57 -11.85 -8.38 2.59
N VAL A 58 -10.62 -8.11 3.04
CA VAL A 58 -9.87 -6.90 2.67
C VAL A 58 -9.51 -6.93 1.19
N ARG A 59 -9.01 -8.06 0.67
CA ARG A 59 -8.66 -8.22 -0.75
C ARG A 59 -9.87 -7.98 -1.65
N ILE A 60 -11.04 -8.54 -1.32
CA ILE A 60 -12.29 -8.34 -2.07
C ILE A 60 -12.71 -6.86 -2.08
N LYS A 61 -12.64 -6.19 -0.92
CA LYS A 61 -12.97 -4.75 -0.84
C LYS A 61 -12.01 -3.89 -1.65
N ALA A 62 -10.71 -4.18 -1.60
CA ALA A 62 -9.69 -3.49 -2.39
C ALA A 62 -9.95 -3.65 -3.89
N ARG A 63 -10.20 -4.89 -4.36
CA ARG A 63 -10.55 -5.16 -5.78
C ARG A 63 -11.83 -4.45 -6.22
N LYS A 64 -12.86 -4.42 -5.37
CA LYS A 64 -14.10 -3.67 -5.67
C LYS A 64 -13.82 -2.18 -5.83
N GLN A 65 -12.97 -1.61 -4.97
CA GLN A 65 -12.60 -0.21 -5.07
C GLN A 65 -11.75 0.09 -6.31
N LEU A 66 -10.79 -0.78 -6.64
CA LEU A 66 -10.02 -0.68 -7.87
C LEU A 66 -10.93 -0.70 -9.11
N LYS A 67 -11.90 -1.63 -9.14
CA LYS A 67 -12.88 -1.70 -10.23
C LYS A 67 -13.70 -0.41 -10.35
N ASN A 68 -14.08 0.19 -9.22
CA ASN A 68 -14.83 1.44 -9.21
C ASN A 68 -14.00 2.63 -9.75
N TRP A 69 -12.69 2.65 -9.51
CA TRP A 69 -11.81 3.75 -9.92
C TRP A 69 -11.29 3.60 -11.34
N PHE A 70 -10.93 2.39 -11.74
CA PHE A 70 -10.20 2.12 -12.98
C PHE A 70 -11.01 1.31 -14.01
N GLY A 71 -12.20 0.82 -13.67
CA GLY A 71 -13.05 0.05 -14.58
C GLY A 71 -12.68 -1.43 -14.62
N GLU A 72 -12.55 -2.02 -15.81
CA GLU A 72 -12.11 -3.42 -15.93
C GLU A 72 -10.67 -3.58 -15.48
N LEU A 73 -10.44 -4.60 -14.64
CA LEU A 73 -9.12 -4.88 -14.06
C LEU A 73 -8.46 -6.01 -14.85
N ASP A 74 -7.16 -5.87 -15.10
CA ASP A 74 -6.33 -6.94 -15.61
C ASP A 74 -6.15 -8.02 -14.52
N LEU A 75 -6.76 -9.17 -14.73
CA LEU A 75 -6.74 -10.28 -13.79
C LEU A 75 -5.35 -10.90 -13.65
N GLU A 76 -4.50 -10.79 -14.67
CA GLU A 76 -3.13 -11.31 -14.66
C GLU A 76 -2.25 -10.46 -13.72
N GLN A 77 -2.36 -9.13 -13.81
CA GLN A 77 -1.68 -8.21 -12.91
C GLN A 77 -2.12 -8.39 -11.45
N LEU A 78 -3.42 -8.57 -11.22
CA LEU A 78 -3.93 -8.83 -9.86
C LEU A 78 -3.36 -10.13 -9.28
N ALA A 79 -3.28 -11.19 -10.10
CA ALA A 79 -2.75 -12.48 -9.68
C ALA A 79 -1.25 -12.39 -9.35
N GLU A 80 -0.46 -11.59 -10.09
CA GLU A 80 0.94 -11.36 -9.77
C GLU A 80 1.11 -10.69 -8.40
N VAL A 81 0.31 -9.66 -8.11
CA VAL A 81 0.36 -8.96 -6.81
C VAL A 81 -0.02 -9.90 -5.67
N ASP A 82 -1.07 -10.70 -5.84
CA ASP A 82 -1.49 -11.68 -4.84
C ASP A 82 -0.44 -12.76 -4.58
N ALA A 83 0.35 -13.14 -5.59
CA ALA A 83 1.43 -14.12 -5.44
C ALA A 83 2.63 -13.58 -4.63
N ARG A 84 2.76 -12.26 -4.49
CA ARG A 84 3.82 -11.60 -3.70
C ARG A 84 3.39 -11.24 -2.26
N LEU A 85 2.15 -11.56 -1.89
CA LEU A 85 1.49 -11.20 -0.62
C LEU A 85 1.02 -12.42 0.17
#